data_AF-A0A3D8IWM4-F1
#
_entry.id   AF-A0A3D8IWM4-F1
#
_cell.length_a   1.000
_cell.length_b   1.000
_cell.length_c   1.000
_cell.angle_alpha   90.00
_cell.angle_beta   90.00
_cell.angle_gamma   90.00
#
_symmetry.space_group_name_H-M   'P 1'
#
loop_
_entity.id
_entity.type
_entity.pdbx_description
1 polymer ?
#
loop_
_entity_poly.entity_id
_entity_poly.type
_entity_poly.pdbx_seq_one_letter_code
_entity_poly.pdbx_strand_id
1 'polypeptide(L)'
;MRIDIFCESGEKYGLGHLRRCENLLLHLQEVFPSLEFKVTFHSCFTPLVSDIVIIDSYIAPLSFYESIKCEILICLDDFHRLSYPKNALILRPTLGAKTFAKSYGGSEYVILHPVFLGPKRKQTQKGKVLIHLGGSQQTSLISHILSTLHTEVHIINPYFKHSHYKTYHALCAQEICDLIDSSEIVICAGGGGMNEALSRGKKIIALCIANNQRTQLLHTPPLPSIFTFFSLSNLSCKLSYALKILDTLPPAKPLSLGNRLKPWLYKTLLPLISAKNALHFSLLTHKQKLEVLSLRNQKEVRENSLNPCIISAKEHFAFISSLHFCDFFWAFFENEEKKGEIIAVGSLSLKPDLKATLGIYKNIRYKHIGEKILHLLFQSAKKLNVRTIEVEVLKTNAKAIYLYSKLGFLTQKEKENSLMMEKRL
;
A
#
# COMPACT_ATOMS: atom_id res chain seq x y z
N MET A 1 -10.57 -3.42 -12.79
CA MET A 1 -9.86 -4.58 -12.22
C MET A 1 -10.71 -5.13 -11.08
N ARG A 2 -10.97 -6.44 -11.07
CA ARG A 2 -11.79 -7.09 -10.04
C ARG A 2 -10.92 -7.49 -8.85
N ILE A 3 -11.38 -7.18 -7.64
CA ILE A 3 -10.75 -7.61 -6.38
C ILE A 3 -11.80 -8.35 -5.55
N ASP A 4 -11.50 -9.58 -5.16
CA ASP A 4 -12.33 -10.33 -4.21
C ASP A 4 -11.57 -10.52 -2.89
N ILE A 5 -12.22 -10.16 -1.79
CA ILE A 5 -11.63 -10.21 -0.44
C ILE A 5 -12.40 -11.18 0.42
N PHE A 6 -11.70 -12.14 1.02
CA PHE A 6 -12.26 -13.10 1.96
C PHE A 6 -11.75 -12.80 3.36
N CYS A 7 -12.64 -12.38 4.27
CA CYS A 7 -12.29 -12.15 5.65
C CYS A 7 -13.49 -12.31 6.60
N GLU A 8 -13.22 -12.71 7.85
CA GLU A 8 -14.25 -12.76 8.89
C GLU A 8 -14.47 -11.40 9.55
N SER A 9 -15.71 -11.12 9.92
CA SER A 9 -16.04 -10.01 10.80
C SER A 9 -17.30 -10.33 11.62
N GLY A 10 -17.50 -9.59 12.71
CA GLY A 10 -18.67 -9.70 13.57
C GLY A 10 -18.30 -10.03 15.01
N GLU A 11 -19.29 -10.29 15.85
CA GLU A 11 -19.13 -10.43 17.30
C GLU A 11 -18.07 -11.47 17.70
N LYS A 12 -18.07 -12.63 17.04
CA LYS A 12 -17.13 -13.74 17.32
C LYS A 12 -15.69 -13.43 16.91
N TYR A 13 -15.48 -12.68 15.83
CA TYR A 13 -14.16 -12.47 15.21
C TYR A 13 -13.60 -11.07 15.46
N GLY A 14 -14.43 -10.14 15.93
CA GLY A 14 -14.16 -8.71 15.95
C GLY A 14 -14.24 -8.09 14.55
N LEU A 15 -13.69 -6.88 14.42
CA LEU A 15 -13.66 -6.12 13.16
C LEU A 15 -12.25 -6.02 12.57
N GLY A 16 -11.26 -6.69 13.17
CA GLY A 16 -9.85 -6.52 12.84
C GLY A 16 -9.52 -6.85 11.38
N HIS A 17 -9.94 -8.02 10.89
CA HIS A 17 -9.65 -8.46 9.52
C HIS A 17 -10.32 -7.54 8.50
N LEU A 18 -11.62 -7.24 8.67
CA LEU A 18 -12.35 -6.31 7.82
C LEU A 18 -11.67 -4.94 7.74
N ARG A 19 -11.38 -4.29 8.89
CA ARG A 19 -10.72 -2.97 8.91
C ARG A 19 -9.35 -3.00 8.26
N ARG A 20 -8.60 -4.08 8.45
CA ARG A 20 -7.28 -4.25 7.84
C ARG A 20 -7.38 -4.39 6.31
N CYS A 21 -8.34 -5.14 5.80
CA CYS A 21 -8.62 -5.25 4.37
C CYS A 21 -9.11 -3.94 3.76
N GLU A 22 -10.01 -3.22 4.41
CA GLU A 22 -10.45 -1.88 4.00
C GLU A 22 -9.27 -0.91 3.92
N ASN A 23 -8.40 -0.89 4.94
CA ASN A 23 -7.20 -0.06 4.92
C ASN A 23 -6.24 -0.43 3.80
N LEU A 24 -6.09 -1.73 3.49
CA LEU A 24 -5.27 -2.20 2.37
C LEU A 24 -5.81 -1.69 1.02
N LEU A 25 -7.13 -1.67 0.84
CA LEU A 25 -7.78 -1.09 -0.35
C LEU A 25 -7.53 0.42 -0.47
N LEU A 26 -7.54 1.16 0.64
CA LEU A 26 -7.19 2.59 0.60
C LEU A 26 -5.77 2.81 0.09
N HIS A 27 -4.79 2.02 0.58
CA HIS A 27 -3.41 2.09 0.06
C HIS A 27 -3.31 1.68 -1.40
N LEU A 28 -4.09 0.69 -1.85
CA LEU A 28 -4.17 0.31 -3.27
C LEU A 28 -4.68 1.46 -4.13
N GLN A 29 -5.76 2.12 -3.71
CA GLN A 29 -6.33 3.27 -4.43
C GLN A 29 -5.36 4.46 -4.46
N GLU A 30 -4.64 4.73 -3.37
CA GLU A 30 -3.64 5.81 -3.34
C GLU A 30 -2.44 5.54 -4.27
N VAL A 31 -2.04 4.27 -4.40
CA VAL A 31 -0.95 3.87 -5.29
C VAL A 31 -1.40 3.79 -6.75
N PHE A 32 -2.66 3.49 -7.03
CA PHE A 32 -3.20 3.44 -8.38
C PHE A 32 -4.50 4.27 -8.48
N PRO A 33 -4.42 5.61 -8.41
CA PRO A 33 -5.60 6.47 -8.31
C PRO A 33 -6.49 6.44 -9.56
N SER A 34 -5.93 6.08 -10.73
CA SER A 34 -6.68 5.99 -11.97
C SER A 34 -7.27 4.61 -12.24
N LEU A 35 -6.87 3.57 -11.48
CA LEU A 35 -7.44 2.23 -11.64
C LEU A 35 -8.82 2.18 -11.00
N GLU A 36 -9.79 1.71 -11.77
CA GLU A 36 -11.12 1.38 -11.24
C GLU A 36 -11.07 -0.05 -10.67
N PHE A 37 -11.16 -0.16 -9.34
CA PHE A 37 -11.27 -1.43 -8.65
C PHE A 37 -12.74 -1.78 -8.38
N LYS A 38 -13.18 -2.95 -8.87
CA LYS A 38 -14.48 -3.54 -8.56
C LYS A 38 -14.29 -4.52 -7.41
N VAL A 39 -14.55 -4.06 -6.19
CA VAL A 39 -14.25 -4.79 -4.96
C VAL A 39 -15.50 -5.54 -4.47
N THR A 40 -15.33 -6.81 -4.09
CA THR A 40 -16.37 -7.60 -3.40
C THR A 40 -15.80 -8.24 -2.14
N PHE A 41 -16.52 -8.13 -1.03
CA PHE A 41 -16.19 -8.83 0.22
C PHE A 41 -17.02 -10.10 0.36
N HIS A 42 -16.38 -11.17 0.82
CA HIS A 42 -16.95 -12.50 0.95
C HIS A 42 -16.76 -13.01 2.38
N SER A 43 -17.85 -13.49 2.97
CA SER A 43 -17.86 -14.18 4.27
C SER A 43 -17.82 -15.72 4.13
N CYS A 44 -17.93 -16.23 2.91
CA CYS A 44 -17.99 -17.67 2.61
C CYS A 44 -16.89 -18.03 1.61
N PHE A 45 -16.31 -19.22 1.76
CA PHE A 45 -15.18 -19.70 0.94
C PHE A 45 -15.66 -20.39 -0.34
N THR A 46 -16.24 -19.61 -1.24
CA THR A 46 -16.66 -20.08 -2.57
C THR A 46 -15.58 -19.78 -3.61
N PRO A 47 -15.04 -20.78 -4.33
CA PRO A 47 -14.04 -20.55 -5.36
C PRO A 47 -14.54 -19.61 -6.45
N LEU A 48 -13.64 -18.76 -6.96
CA LEU A 48 -13.96 -17.80 -8.03
C LEU A 48 -12.75 -17.49 -8.90
N VAL A 49 -13.01 -16.77 -9.99
CA VAL A 49 -11.99 -16.19 -10.87
C VAL A 49 -11.98 -14.68 -10.69
N SER A 50 -10.81 -14.11 -10.42
CA SER A 50 -10.61 -12.66 -10.26
C SER A 50 -9.21 -12.23 -10.68
N ASP A 51 -9.01 -10.94 -10.89
CA ASP A 51 -7.66 -10.40 -11.17
C ASP A 51 -6.81 -10.50 -9.90
N ILE A 52 -7.39 -10.08 -8.77
CA ILE A 52 -6.74 -10.06 -7.45
C ILE A 52 -7.66 -10.74 -6.43
N VAL A 53 -7.09 -11.64 -5.63
CA VAL A 53 -7.75 -12.21 -4.45
C VAL A 53 -6.94 -11.90 -3.21
N ILE A 54 -7.60 -11.36 -2.18
CA ILE A 54 -7.02 -11.09 -0.86
C ILE A 54 -7.73 -11.98 0.15
N ILE A 55 -6.98 -12.74 0.94
CA ILE A 55 -7.54 -13.62 1.97
C ILE A 55 -6.94 -13.24 3.31
N ASP A 56 -7.78 -12.81 4.26
CA ASP A 56 -7.43 -12.53 5.64
C ASP A 56 -8.32 -13.40 6.55
N SER A 57 -7.90 -14.66 6.72
CA SER A 57 -8.72 -15.68 7.36
C SER A 57 -7.90 -16.69 8.16
N TYR A 58 -8.29 -16.87 9.43
CA TYR A 58 -7.74 -17.93 10.28
C TYR A 58 -8.43 -19.28 10.08
N ILE A 59 -9.59 -19.32 9.41
CA ILE A 59 -10.41 -20.54 9.26
C ILE A 59 -10.46 -21.08 7.83
N ALA A 60 -10.03 -20.32 6.83
CA ALA A 60 -9.98 -20.77 5.45
C ALA A 60 -9.10 -22.04 5.33
N PRO A 61 -9.62 -23.13 4.74
CA PRO A 61 -8.86 -24.37 4.56
C PRO A 61 -7.87 -24.23 3.41
N LEU A 62 -6.77 -25.00 3.44
CA LEU A 62 -5.76 -24.99 2.37
C LEU A 62 -6.38 -25.26 0.98
N SER A 63 -7.33 -26.20 0.90
CA SER A 63 -8.04 -26.54 -0.34
C SER A 63 -8.73 -25.34 -0.97
N PHE A 64 -9.19 -24.37 -0.18
CA PHE A 64 -9.76 -23.14 -0.69
C PHE A 64 -8.70 -22.29 -1.38
N TYR A 65 -7.54 -22.06 -0.75
CA TYR A 65 -6.43 -21.32 -1.36
C TYR A 65 -5.96 -21.96 -2.68
N GLU A 66 -5.91 -23.29 -2.74
CA GLU A 66 -5.53 -24.04 -3.94
C GLU A 66 -6.59 -23.97 -5.06
N SER A 67 -7.85 -23.77 -4.71
CA SER A 67 -8.96 -23.65 -5.66
C SER A 67 -9.05 -22.28 -6.35
N ILE A 68 -8.43 -21.23 -5.76
CA ILE A 68 -8.51 -19.86 -6.26
C ILE A 68 -7.74 -19.71 -7.57
N LYS A 69 -8.42 -19.18 -8.59
CA LYS A 69 -7.82 -18.81 -9.88
C LYS A 69 -7.73 -17.30 -9.99
N CYS A 70 -6.53 -16.75 -9.84
CA CYS A 70 -6.29 -15.32 -9.98
C CYS A 70 -4.87 -15.02 -10.49
N GLU A 71 -4.65 -13.80 -10.96
CA GLU A 71 -3.30 -13.34 -11.34
C GLU A 71 -2.46 -13.01 -10.10
N ILE A 72 -3.08 -12.43 -9.06
CA ILE A 72 -2.41 -12.11 -7.79
C ILE A 72 -3.22 -12.63 -6.61
N LEU A 73 -2.59 -13.48 -5.80
CA LEU A 73 -3.11 -13.96 -4.52
C LEU A 73 -2.31 -13.34 -3.36
N ILE A 74 -2.96 -12.55 -2.51
CA ILE A 74 -2.38 -11.99 -1.28
C ILE A 74 -3.02 -12.66 -0.08
N CYS A 75 -2.23 -13.34 0.74
CA CYS A 75 -2.68 -13.98 1.98
C CYS A 75 -2.17 -13.20 3.18
N LEU A 76 -3.06 -12.76 4.06
CA LEU A 76 -2.69 -12.18 5.35
C LEU A 76 -2.55 -13.31 6.38
N ASP A 77 -1.38 -13.42 7.01
CA ASP A 77 -1.14 -14.48 7.99
C ASP A 77 -0.14 -14.05 9.07
N ASP A 78 -0.63 -13.92 10.29
CA ASP A 78 0.20 -13.54 11.44
C ASP A 78 1.00 -14.73 12.04
N PHE A 79 0.65 -15.98 11.70
CA PHE A 79 1.19 -17.20 12.32
C PHE A 79 1.93 -18.14 11.36
N HIS A 80 1.90 -17.84 10.07
CA HIS A 80 2.39 -18.75 9.03
C HIS A 80 1.78 -20.16 9.16
N ARG A 81 0.45 -20.19 9.29
CA ARG A 81 -0.35 -21.36 9.66
C ARG A 81 -0.30 -22.48 8.61
N LEU A 82 -0.16 -22.11 7.33
CA LEU A 82 -0.30 -23.03 6.20
C LEU A 82 0.90 -22.97 5.25
N SER A 83 1.11 -24.07 4.52
CA SER A 83 1.93 -24.11 3.32
C SER A 83 1.14 -23.54 2.13
N TYR A 84 1.12 -22.22 2.01
CA TYR A 84 0.36 -21.53 0.95
C TYR A 84 0.81 -21.92 -0.47
N PRO A 85 -0.08 -21.81 -1.47
CA PRO A 85 0.26 -22.03 -2.87
C PRO A 85 1.50 -21.25 -3.30
N LYS A 86 2.33 -21.84 -4.18
CA LYS A 86 3.63 -21.26 -4.57
C LYS A 86 3.51 -19.87 -5.21
N ASN A 87 2.38 -19.54 -5.82
CA ASN A 87 2.09 -18.24 -6.42
C ASN A 87 1.57 -17.20 -5.42
N ALA A 88 1.22 -17.59 -4.18
CA ALA A 88 0.75 -16.68 -3.16
C ALA A 88 1.85 -15.72 -2.67
N LEU A 89 1.42 -14.51 -2.33
CA LEU A 89 2.22 -13.51 -1.63
C LEU A 89 1.67 -13.41 -0.20
N ILE A 90 2.54 -13.58 0.79
CA ILE A 90 2.13 -13.63 2.20
C ILE A 90 2.43 -12.27 2.82
N LEU A 91 1.41 -11.58 3.32
CA LEU A 91 1.54 -10.32 4.03
C LEU A 91 1.35 -10.54 5.53
N ARG A 92 2.31 -10.09 6.34
CA ARG A 92 2.33 -10.32 7.79
C ARG A 92 2.47 -8.99 8.52
N PRO A 93 1.37 -8.24 8.65
CA PRO A 93 1.38 -6.86 9.16
C PRO A 93 1.48 -6.81 10.69
N THR A 94 2.28 -7.70 11.27
CA THR A 94 2.58 -7.81 12.70
C THR A 94 4.01 -7.33 12.95
N LEU A 95 4.24 -6.54 14.01
CA LEU A 95 5.54 -5.90 14.31
C LEU A 95 6.74 -6.85 14.27
N GLY A 96 6.58 -8.06 14.81
CA GLY A 96 7.65 -9.07 14.90
C GLY A 96 7.84 -9.97 13.70
N ALA A 97 7.00 -9.84 12.67
CA ALA A 97 7.10 -10.72 11.51
C ALA A 97 8.37 -10.42 10.71
N LYS A 98 9.09 -11.47 10.33
CA LYS A 98 10.26 -11.34 9.44
C LYS A 98 9.81 -11.21 7.99
N THR A 99 10.68 -10.72 7.12
CA THR A 99 10.49 -10.80 5.67
C THR A 99 11.39 -11.92 5.12
N PHE A 100 10.85 -12.81 4.32
CA PHE A 100 11.57 -13.86 3.61
C PHE A 100 10.76 -14.30 2.40
N ALA A 101 11.39 -14.82 1.34
CA ALA A 101 10.77 -15.42 0.15
C ALA A 101 9.23 -15.30 0.02
N LYS A 102 8.75 -14.38 -0.83
CA LYS A 102 7.30 -14.09 -1.05
C LYS A 102 6.47 -13.75 0.21
N SER A 103 7.10 -13.65 1.37
CA SER A 103 6.51 -13.24 2.64
C SER A 103 7.07 -11.89 3.10
N TYR A 104 6.18 -10.95 3.32
CA TYR A 104 6.47 -9.54 3.59
C TYR A 104 5.87 -9.19 4.94
N GLY A 105 6.71 -8.83 5.91
CA GLY A 105 6.25 -8.66 7.28
C GLY A 105 7.13 -7.75 8.12
N GLY A 106 6.59 -7.41 9.28
CA GLY A 106 7.24 -6.54 10.27
C GLY A 106 6.59 -5.16 10.31
N SER A 107 7.17 -4.28 11.13
CA SER A 107 6.75 -2.88 11.26
C SER A 107 6.63 -2.16 9.91
N GLU A 108 7.48 -2.50 8.94
CA GLU A 108 7.51 -1.91 7.60
C GLU A 108 6.28 -2.21 6.74
N TYR A 109 5.51 -3.25 7.08
CA TYR A 109 4.33 -3.72 6.34
C TYR A 109 3.03 -3.66 7.15
N VAL A 110 3.06 -3.06 8.34
CA VAL A 110 1.86 -2.80 9.13
C VAL A 110 0.87 -2.00 8.30
N ILE A 111 -0.39 -2.43 8.31
CA ILE A 111 -1.48 -1.80 7.57
C ILE A 111 -2.24 -0.89 8.54
N LEU A 112 -2.05 0.42 8.39
CA LEU A 112 -2.81 1.46 9.10
C LEU A 112 -3.71 2.21 8.14
N HIS A 113 -4.83 2.75 8.63
CA HIS A 113 -5.59 3.74 7.88
C HIS A 113 -4.70 4.97 7.60
N PRO A 114 -4.70 5.56 6.39
CA PRO A 114 -3.81 6.67 6.03
C PRO A 114 -3.83 7.86 7.00
N VAL A 115 -4.98 8.10 7.67
CA VAL A 115 -5.12 9.16 8.69
C VAL A 115 -4.08 9.08 9.81
N PHE A 116 -3.68 7.87 10.23
CA PHE A 116 -2.74 7.67 11.32
C PHE A 116 -1.28 7.93 10.90
N LEU A 117 -1.01 7.95 9.60
CA LEU A 117 0.31 8.21 9.02
C LEU A 117 0.61 9.70 8.84
N GLY A 118 -0.40 10.56 8.94
CA GLY A 118 -0.26 12.02 8.84
C GLY A 118 0.21 12.68 10.15
N PRO A 119 0.36 14.01 10.20
CA PRO A 119 0.70 14.73 11.43
C PRO A 119 -0.42 14.67 12.49
N LYS A 120 -0.10 15.04 13.74
CA LYS A 120 -1.08 15.22 14.84
C LYS A 120 -2.11 16.28 14.50
N ARG A 121 -3.39 16.00 14.77
CA ARG A 121 -4.51 16.89 14.45
C ARG A 121 -5.18 17.49 15.69
N LYS A 122 -5.05 16.84 16.85
CA LYS A 122 -5.56 17.34 18.13
C LYS A 122 -4.42 17.51 19.12
N GLN A 123 -4.53 18.54 19.95
CA GLN A 123 -3.64 18.71 21.10
C GLN A 123 -3.95 17.66 22.15
N THR A 124 -2.90 17.06 22.70
CA THR A 124 -3.00 16.10 23.80
C THR A 124 -3.41 16.81 25.09
N GLN A 125 -4.43 16.28 25.75
CA GLN A 125 -4.97 16.78 27.01
C GLN A 125 -4.38 16.00 28.17
N LYS A 126 -3.81 16.71 29.15
CA LYS A 126 -3.20 16.10 30.34
C LYS A 126 -4.25 15.36 31.17
N GLY A 127 -3.90 14.18 31.67
CA GLY A 127 -4.75 13.31 32.48
C GLY A 127 -5.76 12.48 31.67
N LYS A 128 -6.02 12.82 30.41
CA LYS A 128 -7.04 12.13 29.61
C LYS A 128 -6.58 10.74 29.19
N VAL A 129 -7.38 9.72 29.54
CA VAL A 129 -7.12 8.31 29.19
C VAL A 129 -8.12 7.84 28.13
N LEU A 130 -7.62 7.16 27.09
CA LEU A 130 -8.44 6.42 26.13
C LEU A 130 -8.35 4.91 26.41
N ILE A 131 -9.49 4.24 26.51
CA ILE A 131 -9.58 2.78 26.48
C ILE A 131 -10.06 2.35 25.09
N HIS A 132 -9.21 1.62 24.37
CA HIS A 132 -9.49 1.11 23.02
C HIS A 132 -9.01 -0.34 22.88
N LEU A 133 -9.83 -1.29 23.33
CA LEU A 133 -9.47 -2.71 23.39
C LEU A 133 -9.93 -3.52 22.15
N GLY A 134 -10.40 -2.84 21.10
CA GLY A 134 -10.91 -3.45 19.88
C GLY A 134 -12.42 -3.64 19.85
N GLY A 135 -12.90 -4.36 18.83
CA GLY A 135 -14.32 -4.46 18.48
C GLY A 135 -15.06 -5.69 19.01
N SER A 136 -14.58 -6.35 20.06
CA SER A 136 -15.25 -7.50 20.70
C SER A 136 -15.90 -7.12 22.04
N GLN A 137 -16.77 -8.00 22.55
CA GLN A 137 -17.46 -7.81 23.83
C GLN A 137 -16.48 -8.03 24.99
N GLN A 138 -16.15 -6.96 25.71
CA GLN A 138 -15.10 -6.97 26.75
C GLN A 138 -15.56 -6.23 28.02
N THR A 139 -16.85 -6.24 28.29
CA THR A 139 -17.49 -5.43 29.35
C THR A 139 -16.86 -5.64 30.72
N SER A 140 -16.61 -6.89 31.12
CA SER A 140 -15.99 -7.21 32.41
C SER A 140 -14.57 -6.65 32.55
N LEU A 141 -13.76 -6.76 31.50
CA LEU A 141 -12.40 -6.22 31.48
C LEU A 141 -12.40 -4.69 31.54
N ILE A 142 -13.28 -4.03 30.79
CA ILE A 142 -13.42 -2.57 30.82
C ILE A 142 -13.83 -2.11 32.23
N SER A 143 -14.84 -2.74 32.85
CA SER A 143 -15.26 -2.41 34.22
C SER A 143 -14.12 -2.60 35.24
N HIS A 144 -13.33 -3.66 35.10
CA HIS A 144 -12.17 -3.89 35.95
C HIS A 144 -11.10 -2.81 35.78
N ILE A 145 -10.81 -2.38 34.54
CA ILE A 145 -9.88 -1.26 34.28
C ILE A 145 -10.42 0.04 34.91
N LEU A 146 -11.70 0.35 34.72
CA LEU A 146 -12.33 1.57 35.25
C LEU A 146 -12.26 1.64 36.78
N SER A 147 -12.37 0.51 37.48
CA SER A 147 -12.22 0.47 38.94
C SER A 147 -10.88 1.00 39.45
N THR A 148 -9.87 1.10 38.58
CA THR A 148 -8.52 1.58 38.90
C THR A 148 -8.28 3.02 38.41
N LEU A 149 -9.20 3.62 37.65
CA LEU A 149 -9.03 4.93 37.03
C LEU A 149 -9.86 6.01 37.73
N HIS A 150 -9.20 7.11 38.12
CA HIS A 150 -9.83 8.25 38.78
C HIS A 150 -9.73 9.56 37.98
N THR A 151 -9.60 9.44 36.64
CA THR A 151 -9.38 10.57 35.72
C THR A 151 -10.46 10.62 34.64
N GLU A 152 -10.39 11.59 33.73
CA GLU A 152 -11.23 11.62 32.53
C GLU A 152 -10.90 10.41 31.64
N VAL A 153 -11.90 9.53 31.45
CA VAL A 153 -11.78 8.33 30.62
C VAL A 153 -12.76 8.38 29.47
N HIS A 154 -12.23 8.15 28.27
CA HIS A 154 -12.98 7.95 27.03
C HIS A 154 -12.85 6.49 26.60
N ILE A 155 -13.93 5.89 26.14
CA ILE A 155 -13.97 4.44 25.88
C ILE A 155 -14.51 4.21 24.47
N ILE A 156 -13.75 3.51 23.64
CA ILE A 156 -14.20 3.04 22.32
C ILE A 156 -14.53 1.56 22.45
N ASN A 157 -15.82 1.23 22.51
CA ASN A 157 -16.31 -0.15 22.48
C ASN A 157 -17.78 -0.20 22.05
N PRO A 158 -18.15 -0.99 21.02
CA PRO A 158 -19.52 -1.05 20.51
C PRO A 158 -20.53 -1.70 21.47
N TYR A 159 -20.07 -2.46 22.47
CA TYR A 159 -20.92 -3.23 23.38
C TYR A 159 -20.93 -2.69 24.81
N PHE A 160 -20.18 -1.61 25.09
CA PHE A 160 -20.07 -1.04 26.44
C PHE A 160 -20.77 0.31 26.51
N LYS A 161 -21.66 0.46 27.49
CA LYS A 161 -22.31 1.73 27.84
C LYS A 161 -22.09 2.01 29.31
N HIS A 162 -21.86 3.28 29.65
CA HIS A 162 -21.68 3.72 31.02
C HIS A 162 -22.27 5.12 31.19
N SER A 163 -22.90 5.39 32.33
CA SER A 163 -23.54 6.68 32.62
C SER A 163 -22.52 7.79 32.90
N HIS A 164 -21.41 7.45 33.56
CA HIS A 164 -20.41 8.44 34.01
C HIS A 164 -19.26 8.70 33.02
N TYR A 165 -18.95 7.75 32.14
CA TYR A 165 -17.79 7.86 31.22
C TYR A 165 -18.27 8.02 29.79
N LYS A 166 -17.53 8.80 28.99
CA LYS A 166 -17.85 8.99 27.57
C LYS A 166 -17.56 7.70 26.81
N THR A 167 -18.61 7.11 26.25
CA THR A 167 -18.54 5.87 25.48
C THR A 167 -18.85 6.16 24.02
N TYR A 168 -18.04 5.59 23.12
CA TYR A 168 -18.10 5.80 21.69
C TYR A 168 -18.24 4.46 20.96
N HIS A 169 -19.05 4.46 19.91
CA HIS A 169 -19.30 3.31 19.05
C HIS A 169 -19.40 3.78 17.60
N ALA A 170 -19.18 2.85 16.65
CA ALA A 170 -19.30 3.11 15.21
C ALA A 170 -18.49 4.32 14.67
N LEU A 171 -17.38 4.66 15.32
CA LEU A 171 -16.51 5.76 14.89
C LEU A 171 -15.81 5.46 13.57
N CYS A 172 -15.66 6.47 12.73
CA CYS A 172 -14.77 6.43 11.58
C CYS A 172 -13.29 6.54 12.01
N ALA A 173 -12.37 6.21 11.11
CA ALA A 173 -10.94 6.26 11.39
C ALA A 173 -10.45 7.66 11.81
N GLN A 174 -11.06 8.72 11.28
CA GLN A 174 -10.72 10.09 11.66
C GLN A 174 -11.05 10.37 13.13
N GLU A 175 -12.24 9.99 13.58
CA GLU A 175 -12.68 10.21 14.96
C GLU A 175 -11.84 9.39 15.95
N ILE A 176 -11.48 8.15 15.59
CA ILE A 176 -10.56 7.33 16.39
C ILE A 176 -9.19 8.02 16.48
N CYS A 177 -8.65 8.51 15.37
CA CYS A 177 -7.39 9.25 15.34
C CYS A 177 -7.42 10.50 16.21
N ASP A 178 -8.51 11.27 16.15
CA ASP A 178 -8.69 12.47 16.95
C ASP A 178 -8.78 12.16 18.45
N LEU A 179 -9.47 11.07 18.83
CA LEU A 179 -9.51 10.60 20.21
C LEU A 179 -8.12 10.18 20.69
N ILE A 180 -7.39 9.37 19.91
CA ILE A 180 -6.01 8.99 20.22
C ILE A 180 -5.14 10.24 20.38
N ASP A 181 -5.19 11.19 19.44
CA ASP A 181 -4.41 12.43 19.45
C ASP A 181 -4.72 13.31 20.67
N SER A 182 -5.98 13.35 21.09
CA SER A 182 -6.41 14.13 22.26
C SER A 182 -6.06 13.48 23.61
N SER A 183 -5.89 12.16 23.67
CA SER A 183 -5.60 11.46 24.92
C SER A 183 -4.12 11.43 25.24
N GLU A 184 -3.76 11.52 26.52
CA GLU A 184 -2.37 11.41 26.99
C GLU A 184 -1.92 9.94 27.02
N ILE A 185 -2.76 9.09 27.63
CA ILE A 185 -2.51 7.65 27.76
C ILE A 185 -3.55 6.87 26.97
N VAL A 186 -3.10 5.84 26.26
CA VAL A 186 -3.95 4.89 25.56
C VAL A 186 -3.79 3.51 26.18
N ILE A 187 -4.87 2.96 26.74
CA ILE A 187 -4.96 1.57 27.18
C ILE A 187 -5.59 0.78 26.04
N CYS A 188 -4.85 -0.14 25.43
CA CYS A 188 -5.30 -0.86 24.23
C CYS A 188 -5.02 -2.36 24.30
N ALA A 189 -5.70 -3.13 23.45
CA ALA A 189 -5.34 -4.52 23.19
C ALA A 189 -4.10 -4.61 22.28
N GLY A 190 -3.38 -5.73 22.30
CA GLY A 190 -2.19 -5.97 21.46
C GLY A 190 -2.45 -6.17 19.95
N GLY A 191 -3.54 -5.61 19.41
CA GLY A 191 -3.95 -5.69 18.00
C GLY A 191 -3.71 -4.39 17.21
N GLY A 192 -4.51 -4.15 16.16
CA GLY A 192 -4.35 -2.98 15.28
C GLY A 192 -4.38 -1.62 16.00
N GLY A 193 -5.25 -1.46 17.01
CA GLY A 193 -5.33 -0.23 17.81
C GLY A 193 -4.04 0.13 18.56
N MET A 194 -3.19 -0.85 18.86
CA MET A 194 -1.85 -0.58 19.41
C MET A 194 -0.94 0.06 18.36
N ASN A 195 -0.96 -0.45 17.13
CA ASN A 195 -0.17 0.12 16.02
C ASN A 195 -0.63 1.55 15.68
N GLU A 196 -1.93 1.81 15.75
CA GLU A 196 -2.50 3.16 15.65
C GLU A 196 -1.89 4.06 16.74
N ALA A 197 -1.96 3.69 18.02
CA ALA A 197 -1.40 4.48 19.12
C ALA A 197 0.13 4.69 19.03
N LEU A 198 0.87 3.65 18.60
CA LEU A 198 2.32 3.71 18.35
C LEU A 198 2.66 4.73 17.26
N SER A 199 1.90 4.75 16.17
CA SER A 199 2.08 5.73 15.08
C SER A 199 1.81 7.18 15.52
N ARG A 200 1.10 7.38 16.63
CA ARG A 200 0.83 8.71 17.22
C ARG A 200 1.80 9.09 18.35
N GLY A 201 2.73 8.21 18.70
CA GLY A 201 3.70 8.47 19.78
C GLY A 201 3.02 8.68 21.13
N LYS A 202 2.09 7.80 21.49
CA LYS A 202 1.35 7.90 22.76
C LYS A 202 2.02 7.16 23.88
N LYS A 203 1.68 7.53 25.12
CA LYS A 203 1.93 6.68 26.29
C LYS A 203 0.95 5.52 26.23
N ILE A 204 1.44 4.29 26.31
CA ILE A 204 0.63 3.10 26.00
C ILE A 204 0.69 2.11 27.15
N ILE A 205 -0.46 1.55 27.49
CA ILE A 205 -0.57 0.32 28.26
C ILE A 205 -1.27 -0.70 27.37
N ALA A 206 -0.52 -1.66 26.84
CA ALA A 206 -1.00 -2.67 25.92
C ALA A 206 -1.29 -3.99 26.67
N LEU A 207 -2.52 -4.49 26.52
CA LEU A 207 -3.00 -5.70 27.19
C LEU A 207 -3.04 -6.87 26.19
N CYS A 208 -2.48 -8.01 26.59
CA CYS A 208 -2.63 -9.28 25.88
C CYS A 208 -3.98 -9.90 26.23
N ILE A 209 -4.99 -9.69 25.39
CA ILE A 209 -6.35 -10.21 25.61
C ILE A 209 -6.65 -11.48 24.79
N ALA A 210 -5.77 -11.83 23.86
CA ALA A 210 -5.87 -13.03 23.04
C ALA A 210 -4.49 -13.56 22.65
N ASN A 211 -4.34 -14.87 22.49
CA ASN A 211 -3.06 -15.53 22.19
C ASN A 211 -2.41 -15.01 20.90
N ASN A 212 -3.22 -14.66 19.91
CA ASN A 212 -2.76 -14.14 18.63
C ASN A 212 -2.08 -12.75 18.74
N GLN A 213 -2.21 -12.06 19.87
CA GLN A 213 -1.58 -10.75 20.11
C GLN A 213 -0.17 -10.85 20.69
N ARG A 214 0.23 -12.03 21.18
CA ARG A 214 1.46 -12.23 21.94
C ARG A 214 2.70 -11.86 21.13
N THR A 215 2.77 -12.29 19.87
CA THR A 215 3.91 -11.98 18.98
C THR A 215 4.08 -10.49 18.76
N GLN A 216 2.99 -9.76 18.58
CA GLN A 216 3.01 -8.32 18.38
C GLN A 216 3.48 -7.59 19.65
N LEU A 217 2.98 -7.99 20.82
CA LEU A 217 3.41 -7.42 22.10
C LEU A 217 4.88 -7.68 22.42
N LEU A 218 5.38 -8.90 22.14
CA LEU A 218 6.80 -9.25 22.32
C LEU A 218 7.75 -8.38 21.49
N HIS A 219 7.31 -7.92 20.32
CA HIS A 219 8.11 -7.11 19.40
C HIS A 219 7.73 -5.63 19.43
N THR A 220 6.96 -5.21 20.43
CA THR A 220 6.72 -3.79 20.68
C THR A 220 8.04 -3.15 21.11
N PRO A 221 8.43 -1.99 20.54
CA PRO A 221 9.69 -1.36 20.91
C PRO A 221 9.76 -1.06 22.41
N PRO A 222 10.89 -1.35 23.07
CA PRO A 222 11.04 -1.21 24.51
C PRO A 222 11.22 0.27 24.90
N LEU A 223 10.20 1.09 24.66
CA LEU A 223 10.19 2.50 25.00
C LEU A 223 9.68 2.69 26.44
N PRO A 224 10.26 3.60 27.24
CA PRO A 224 9.85 3.83 28.62
C PRO A 224 8.36 4.17 28.80
N SER A 225 7.76 4.81 27.79
CA SER A 225 6.36 5.23 27.79
C SER A 225 5.40 4.13 27.31
N ILE A 226 5.85 2.88 27.21
CA ILE A 226 5.04 1.74 26.78
C ILE A 226 5.15 0.60 27.81
N PHE A 227 4.01 0.18 28.34
CA PHE A 227 3.88 -1.02 29.17
C PHE A 227 3.14 -2.10 28.41
N THR A 228 3.65 -3.33 28.44
CA THR A 228 2.99 -4.51 27.85
C THR A 228 2.65 -5.53 28.93
N PHE A 229 1.37 -5.87 29.05
CA PHE A 229 0.88 -6.85 30.03
C PHE A 229 0.50 -8.14 29.32
N PHE A 230 1.35 -9.16 29.45
CA PHE A 230 1.11 -10.50 28.90
C PHE A 230 0.10 -11.34 29.69
N SER A 231 -0.23 -10.91 30.92
CA SER A 231 -1.23 -11.56 31.77
C SER A 231 -2.02 -10.50 32.53
N LEU A 232 -3.32 -10.75 32.65
CA LEU A 232 -4.29 -9.91 33.36
C LEU A 232 -4.34 -10.21 34.88
N SER A 233 -3.48 -11.11 35.39
CA SER A 233 -3.35 -11.30 36.83
C SER A 233 -2.87 -10.02 37.52
N ASN A 234 -3.45 -9.67 38.66
CA ASN A 234 -3.14 -8.44 39.42
C ASN A 234 -3.22 -7.17 38.56
N LEU A 235 -4.21 -7.11 37.64
CA LEU A 235 -4.32 -6.03 36.66
C LEU A 235 -4.43 -4.65 37.31
N SER A 236 -5.24 -4.48 38.36
CA SER A 236 -5.34 -3.21 39.09
C SER A 236 -3.97 -2.73 39.61
N CYS A 237 -3.18 -3.60 40.26
CA CYS A 237 -1.85 -3.23 40.75
C CYS A 237 -0.90 -2.83 39.61
N LYS A 238 -0.91 -3.60 38.52
CA LYS A 238 -0.09 -3.31 37.33
C LYS A 238 -0.48 -1.99 36.68
N LEU A 239 -1.79 -1.71 36.56
CA LEU A 239 -2.30 -0.46 36.02
C LEU A 239 -1.91 0.73 36.90
N SER A 240 -2.15 0.67 38.21
CA SER A 240 -1.77 1.74 39.14
C SER A 240 -0.27 2.06 39.06
N TYR A 241 0.57 1.02 39.00
CA TYR A 241 2.02 1.20 38.84
C TYR A 241 2.37 1.87 37.50
N ALA A 242 1.87 1.33 36.39
CA ALA A 242 2.15 1.86 35.06
C ALA A 242 1.67 3.31 34.91
N LEU A 243 0.46 3.64 35.39
CA LEU A 243 -0.09 5.00 35.35
C LEU A 243 0.79 5.99 36.12
N LYS A 244 1.26 5.62 37.32
CA LYS A 244 2.16 6.47 38.12
C LYS A 244 3.48 6.76 37.40
N ILE A 245 4.05 5.75 36.73
CA ILE A 245 5.29 5.92 35.96
C ILE A 245 5.04 6.74 34.69
N LEU A 246 3.96 6.46 33.96
CA LEU A 246 3.64 7.16 32.72
C LEU A 246 3.34 8.65 32.94
N ASP A 247 2.78 9.04 34.08
CA ASP A 247 2.51 10.45 34.40
C ASP A 247 3.78 11.32 34.41
N THR A 248 4.92 10.74 34.82
CA THR A 248 6.21 11.47 34.89
C THR A 248 6.99 11.46 33.59
N LEU A 249 6.63 10.60 32.64
CA LEU A 249 7.37 10.43 31.38
C LEU A 249 6.84 11.34 30.27
N PRO A 250 7.68 11.75 29.30
CA PRO A 250 7.20 12.37 28.08
C PRO A 250 6.48 11.34 27.17
N PRO A 251 5.64 11.80 26.22
CA PRO A 251 5.10 10.91 25.19
C PRO A 251 6.22 10.29 24.33
N ALA A 252 5.95 9.10 23.78
CA ALA A 252 6.87 8.45 22.84
C ALA A 252 7.05 9.28 21.56
N LYS A 253 8.18 9.11 20.88
CA LYS A 253 8.30 9.54 19.48
C LYS A 253 7.35 8.69 18.62
N PRO A 254 6.58 9.28 17.69
CA PRO A 254 5.79 8.53 16.71
C PRO A 254 6.63 7.50 15.95
N LEU A 255 6.14 6.25 15.86
CA LEU A 255 6.78 5.21 15.06
C LEU A 255 6.36 5.32 13.60
N SER A 256 7.34 5.22 12.69
CA SER A 256 7.07 5.05 11.26
C SER A 256 6.73 3.59 10.99
N LEU A 257 5.46 3.32 10.69
CA LEU A 257 4.92 1.99 10.41
C LEU A 257 4.38 1.95 8.97
N GLY A 258 4.49 0.80 8.32
CA GLY A 258 3.93 0.57 6.98
C GLY A 258 4.67 1.27 5.83
N ASN A 259 5.89 1.76 6.05
CA ASN A 259 6.66 2.52 5.06
C ASN A 259 7.00 1.73 3.78
N ARG A 260 6.99 0.39 3.80
CA ARG A 260 7.19 -0.46 2.61
C ARG A 260 5.90 -0.98 1.99
N LEU A 261 4.74 -0.76 2.61
CA LEU A 261 3.45 -1.28 2.12
C LEU A 261 3.11 -0.73 0.72
N LYS A 262 3.10 0.59 0.54
CA LYS A 262 2.76 1.22 -0.76
C LYS A 262 3.75 0.83 -1.88
N PRO A 263 5.09 0.94 -1.69
CA PRO A 263 6.04 0.48 -2.71
C PRO A 263 5.88 -1.01 -3.06
N TRP A 264 5.54 -1.84 -2.08
CA TRP A 264 5.27 -3.25 -2.31
C TRP A 264 4.00 -3.48 -3.13
N LEU A 265 2.88 -2.85 -2.75
CA LEU A 265 1.62 -2.91 -3.52
C LEU A 265 1.83 -2.45 -4.97
N TYR A 266 2.53 -1.33 -5.16
CA TYR A 266 2.87 -0.83 -6.50
C TYR A 266 3.58 -1.89 -7.33
N LYS A 267 4.67 -2.45 -6.80
CA LYS A 267 5.46 -3.49 -7.49
C LYS A 267 4.67 -4.77 -7.76
N THR A 268 3.82 -5.16 -6.83
CA THR A 268 3.00 -6.37 -6.93
C THR A 268 1.98 -6.25 -8.07
N LEU A 269 1.35 -5.09 -8.24
CA LEU A 269 0.28 -4.89 -9.24
C LEU A 269 0.79 -4.42 -10.62
N LEU A 270 2.02 -3.88 -10.71
CA LEU A 270 2.61 -3.45 -11.98
C LEU A 270 2.48 -4.48 -13.14
N PRO A 271 2.65 -5.80 -12.93
CA PRO A 271 2.45 -6.79 -13.99
C PRO A 271 1.05 -6.80 -14.61
N LEU A 272 -0.01 -6.50 -13.84
CA LEU A 272 -1.39 -6.51 -14.33
C LEU A 272 -1.65 -5.45 -15.41
N ILE A 273 -0.97 -4.31 -15.28
CA ILE A 273 -1.07 -3.18 -16.23
C ILE A 273 0.01 -3.19 -17.31
N SER A 274 1.05 -4.02 -17.14
CA SER A 274 2.14 -4.13 -18.11
C SER A 274 1.78 -5.07 -19.26
N ALA A 275 2.39 -4.86 -20.43
CA ALA A 275 2.38 -5.87 -21.48
C ALA A 275 3.17 -7.11 -21.03
N LYS A 276 2.83 -8.28 -21.57
CA LYS A 276 3.48 -9.56 -21.20
C LYS A 276 4.99 -9.56 -21.43
N ASN A 277 5.47 -8.91 -22.48
CA ASN A 277 6.89 -8.77 -22.79
C ASN A 277 7.52 -7.47 -22.23
N ALA A 278 6.90 -6.83 -21.23
CA ALA A 278 7.40 -5.60 -20.65
C ALA A 278 7.76 -5.74 -19.16
N LEU A 279 8.75 -4.97 -18.73
CA LEU A 279 9.05 -4.73 -17.32
C LEU A 279 9.12 -3.25 -17.04
N HIS A 280 8.47 -2.85 -15.94
CA HIS A 280 8.61 -1.51 -15.42
C HIS A 280 10.05 -1.27 -14.94
N PHE A 281 10.55 -0.04 -15.07
CA PHE A 281 11.93 0.33 -14.74
C PHE A 281 12.32 0.00 -13.28
N SER A 282 11.37 0.11 -12.36
CA SER A 282 11.59 -0.24 -10.94
C SER A 282 11.82 -1.74 -10.70
N LEU A 283 11.46 -2.60 -11.66
CA LEU A 283 11.61 -4.06 -11.61
C LEU A 283 12.81 -4.55 -12.42
N LEU A 284 13.49 -3.68 -13.16
CA LEU A 284 14.68 -4.05 -13.93
C LEU A 284 15.87 -4.38 -13.03
N THR A 285 16.66 -5.37 -13.44
CA THR A 285 17.98 -5.64 -12.85
C THR A 285 18.95 -4.47 -13.08
N HIS A 286 20.03 -4.40 -12.32
CA HIS A 286 21.05 -3.37 -12.51
C HIS A 286 21.61 -3.37 -13.95
N LYS A 287 21.89 -4.56 -14.51
CA LYS A 287 22.34 -4.73 -15.90
C LYS A 287 21.32 -4.18 -16.90
N GLN A 288 20.04 -4.52 -16.75
CA GLN A 288 18.98 -4.03 -17.64
C GLN A 288 18.79 -2.51 -17.54
N LYS A 289 18.96 -1.91 -16.36
CA LYS A 289 18.93 -0.45 -16.20
C LYS A 289 20.07 0.22 -16.97
N LEU A 290 21.27 -0.36 -16.94
CA LEU A 290 22.40 0.12 -17.76
C LEU A 290 22.16 -0.08 -19.26
N GLU A 291 21.50 -1.17 -19.66
CA GLU A 291 21.10 -1.38 -21.06
C GLU A 291 20.11 -0.30 -21.53
N VAL A 292 19.09 0.01 -20.73
CA VAL A 292 18.18 1.14 -20.98
C VAL A 292 18.94 2.45 -21.12
N LEU A 293 19.91 2.71 -20.24
CA LEU A 293 20.75 3.91 -20.32
C LEU A 293 21.55 3.97 -21.63
N SER A 294 22.15 2.84 -22.03
CA SER A 294 22.87 2.74 -23.30
C SER A 294 21.95 3.09 -24.49
N LEU A 295 20.72 2.55 -24.50
CA LEU A 295 19.72 2.90 -25.52
C LEU A 295 19.36 4.38 -25.52
N ARG A 296 19.15 4.99 -24.34
CA ARG A 296 18.84 6.44 -24.22
C ARG A 296 19.96 7.33 -24.75
N ASN A 297 21.21 6.86 -24.64
CA ASN A 297 22.39 7.60 -25.08
C ASN A 297 22.80 7.34 -26.53
N GLN A 298 22.09 6.49 -27.28
CA GLN A 298 22.30 6.36 -28.72
C GLN A 298 22.07 7.71 -29.41
N LYS A 299 22.96 8.07 -30.34
CA LYS A 299 22.97 9.38 -31.00
C LYS A 299 21.60 9.69 -31.63
N GLU A 300 21.03 8.74 -32.35
CA GLU A 300 19.75 8.89 -33.03
C GLU A 300 18.57 9.03 -32.07
N VAL A 301 18.63 8.41 -30.89
CA VAL A 301 17.61 8.57 -29.85
C VAL A 301 17.67 9.97 -29.25
N ARG A 302 18.88 10.45 -28.95
CA ARG A 302 19.09 11.79 -28.37
C ARG A 302 18.72 12.92 -29.33
N GLU A 303 19.13 12.82 -30.60
CA GLU A 303 18.82 13.82 -31.63
C GLU A 303 17.30 13.97 -31.88
N ASN A 304 16.53 12.93 -31.57
CA ASN A 304 15.07 12.91 -31.70
C ASN A 304 14.32 13.06 -30.35
N SER A 305 15.05 13.37 -29.27
CA SER A 305 14.53 13.58 -27.91
C SER A 305 14.43 15.07 -27.59
N LEU A 306 13.51 15.45 -26.71
CA LEU A 306 13.41 16.83 -26.19
C LEU A 306 14.63 17.21 -25.33
N ASN A 307 15.38 16.23 -24.82
CA ASN A 307 16.66 16.42 -24.18
C ASN A 307 17.73 15.63 -24.97
N PRO A 308 18.61 16.31 -25.73
CA PRO A 308 19.64 15.68 -26.54
C PRO A 308 20.96 15.42 -25.78
N CYS A 309 21.07 15.83 -24.51
CA CYS A 309 22.29 15.69 -23.72
C CYS A 309 22.58 14.23 -23.38
N ILE A 310 23.87 13.89 -23.29
CA ILE A 310 24.32 12.60 -22.74
C ILE A 310 23.85 12.49 -21.29
N ILE A 311 23.24 11.37 -20.94
CA ILE A 311 22.78 11.08 -19.58
C ILE A 311 23.84 10.22 -18.89
N SER A 312 24.34 10.67 -17.75
CA SER A 312 25.25 9.87 -16.91
C SER A 312 24.51 8.73 -16.20
N ALA A 313 25.25 7.72 -15.76
CA ALA A 313 24.67 6.65 -14.95
C ALA A 313 24.03 7.18 -13.65
N LYS A 314 24.68 8.15 -12.99
CA LYS A 314 24.17 8.77 -11.77
C LYS A 314 22.80 9.42 -12.00
N GLU A 315 22.67 10.24 -13.05
CA GLU A 315 21.40 10.87 -13.40
C GLU A 315 20.33 9.85 -13.75
N HIS A 316 20.68 8.78 -14.46
CA HIS A 316 19.74 7.74 -14.83
C HIS A 316 19.17 6.98 -13.61
N PHE A 317 20.02 6.58 -12.67
CA PHE A 317 19.57 5.91 -11.45
C PHE A 317 18.81 6.85 -10.51
N ALA A 318 19.19 8.13 -10.47
CA ALA A 318 18.43 9.15 -9.76
C ALA A 318 17.02 9.30 -10.36
N PHE A 319 16.90 9.37 -11.68
CA PHE A 319 15.61 9.39 -12.40
C PHE A 319 14.75 8.15 -12.09
N ILE A 320 15.31 6.94 -12.14
CA ILE A 320 14.54 5.72 -11.82
C ILE A 320 14.05 5.76 -10.36
N SER A 321 14.88 6.27 -9.45
CA SER A 321 14.52 6.40 -8.03
C SER A 321 13.49 7.49 -7.76
N SER A 322 13.37 8.48 -8.67
CA SER A 322 12.41 9.58 -8.55
C SER A 322 11.04 9.28 -9.17
N LEU A 323 10.85 8.13 -9.82
CA LEU A 323 9.57 7.78 -10.44
C LEU A 323 8.45 7.72 -9.40
N HIS A 324 7.37 8.46 -9.65
CA HIS A 324 6.17 8.46 -8.82
C HIS A 324 5.17 7.41 -9.28
N PHE A 325 4.10 7.19 -8.52
CA PHE A 325 3.06 6.20 -8.84
C PHE A 325 2.22 6.54 -10.09
N CYS A 326 2.36 7.75 -10.63
CA CYS A 326 1.75 8.18 -11.89
C CYS A 326 2.70 8.06 -13.10
N ASP A 327 3.95 7.63 -12.88
CA ASP A 327 4.99 7.54 -13.91
C ASP A 327 5.29 6.08 -14.25
N PHE A 328 4.80 5.64 -15.41
CA PHE A 328 5.00 4.28 -15.88
C PHE A 328 6.04 4.26 -17.00
N PHE A 329 7.20 3.69 -16.72
CA PHE A 329 8.28 3.50 -17.70
C PHE A 329 8.55 2.02 -17.89
N TRP A 330 8.40 1.53 -19.11
CA TRP A 330 8.58 0.12 -19.45
C TRP A 330 9.72 -0.09 -20.42
N ALA A 331 10.56 -1.08 -20.13
CA ALA A 331 11.41 -1.71 -21.13
C ALA A 331 10.65 -2.88 -21.75
N PHE A 332 10.63 -2.93 -23.08
CA PHE A 332 10.03 -3.99 -23.87
C PHE A 332 11.11 -4.94 -24.36
N PHE A 333 10.88 -6.23 -24.16
CA PHE A 333 11.76 -7.32 -24.53
C PHE A 333 11.28 -8.00 -25.82
N GLU A 334 12.18 -8.70 -26.48
CA GLU A 334 11.89 -9.47 -27.69
C GLU A 334 10.85 -10.57 -27.45
N ASN A 335 10.88 -11.22 -26.28
CA ASN A 335 9.98 -12.31 -25.90
C ASN A 335 9.24 -12.05 -24.57
N GLU A 336 8.18 -12.83 -24.32
CA GLU A 336 7.37 -12.74 -23.09
C GLU A 336 8.10 -13.23 -21.83
N GLU A 337 9.14 -14.06 -21.99
CA GLU A 337 9.99 -14.47 -20.87
C GLU A 337 10.82 -13.32 -20.29
N LYS A 338 10.89 -12.18 -21.00
CA LYS A 338 11.69 -11.00 -20.62
C LYS A 338 13.17 -11.36 -20.46
N LYS A 339 13.60 -12.36 -21.23
CA LYS A 339 14.99 -12.81 -21.33
C LYS A 339 15.53 -12.37 -22.69
N GLY A 340 16.69 -11.75 -22.71
CA GLY A 340 17.29 -11.22 -23.94
C GLY A 340 17.27 -9.70 -23.98
N GLU A 341 17.38 -9.16 -25.18
CA GLU A 341 17.61 -7.73 -25.39
C GLU A 341 16.35 -6.88 -25.22
N ILE A 342 16.57 -5.63 -24.79
CA ILE A 342 15.55 -4.60 -24.78
C ILE A 342 15.43 -4.03 -26.19
N ILE A 343 14.26 -4.21 -26.79
CA ILE A 343 13.97 -3.79 -28.16
C ILE A 343 13.43 -2.36 -28.22
N ALA A 344 12.75 -1.91 -27.15
CA ALA A 344 12.20 -0.58 -27.05
C ALA A 344 11.93 -0.17 -25.61
N VAL A 345 11.68 1.12 -25.44
CA VAL A 345 11.16 1.70 -24.21
C VAL A 345 9.94 2.53 -24.54
N GLY A 346 8.93 2.43 -23.69
CA GLY A 346 7.74 3.25 -23.74
C GLY A 346 7.38 3.77 -22.36
N SER A 347 6.72 4.91 -22.31
CA SER A 347 6.26 5.50 -21.06
C SER A 347 4.88 6.10 -21.17
N LEU A 348 4.17 6.09 -20.04
CA LEU A 348 2.93 6.83 -19.81
C LEU A 348 3.08 7.56 -18.47
N SER A 349 3.05 8.89 -18.51
CA SER A 349 2.94 9.70 -17.30
C SER A 349 1.52 10.25 -17.20
N LEU A 350 0.78 9.79 -16.19
CA LEU A 350 -0.62 10.15 -16.00
C LEU A 350 -0.76 11.65 -15.67
N LYS A 351 -1.83 12.24 -16.19
CA LYS A 351 -2.23 13.63 -16.00
C LYS A 351 -3.68 13.67 -15.47
N PRO A 352 -4.15 14.81 -14.94
CA PRO A 352 -5.56 15.02 -14.65
C PRO A 352 -6.46 14.72 -15.85
N ASP A 353 -7.77 14.61 -15.61
CA ASP A 353 -8.80 14.44 -16.64
C ASP A 353 -8.65 13.19 -17.52
N LEU A 354 -8.14 12.10 -16.91
CA LEU A 354 -7.96 10.80 -17.58
C LEU A 354 -7.03 10.89 -18.80
N LYS A 355 -6.05 11.79 -18.75
CA LYS A 355 -5.03 11.98 -19.78
C LYS A 355 -3.71 11.33 -19.40
N ALA A 356 -2.86 11.05 -20.39
CA ALA A 356 -1.47 10.67 -20.15
C ALA A 356 -0.54 11.23 -21.24
N THR A 357 0.67 11.63 -20.85
CA THR A 357 1.74 11.94 -21.80
C THR A 357 2.51 10.68 -22.14
N LEU A 358 2.71 10.43 -23.43
CA LEU A 358 3.40 9.25 -23.95
C LEU A 358 4.83 9.58 -24.38
N GLY A 359 5.75 8.69 -24.06
CA GLY A 359 7.12 8.69 -24.59
C GLY A 359 7.45 7.34 -25.20
N ILE A 360 8.25 7.33 -26.27
CA ILE A 360 8.72 6.09 -26.91
C ILE A 360 10.07 6.31 -27.58
N TYR A 361 10.95 5.32 -27.45
CA TYR A 361 12.11 5.17 -28.31
C TYR A 361 12.43 3.69 -28.48
N LYS A 362 13.10 3.35 -29.58
CA LYS A 362 13.40 1.96 -29.92
C LYS A 362 14.91 1.76 -30.07
N ASN A 363 15.35 0.53 -29.85
CA ASN A 363 16.70 0.11 -30.23
C ASN A 363 16.81 0.18 -31.77
N ILE A 364 17.82 0.89 -32.28
CA ILE A 364 17.96 1.17 -33.71
C ILE A 364 18.06 -0.11 -34.57
N ARG A 365 18.60 -1.20 -33.99
CA ARG A 365 18.75 -2.50 -34.65
C ARG A 365 17.42 -3.11 -35.09
N TYR A 366 16.32 -2.78 -34.40
CA TYR A 366 15.01 -3.34 -34.68
C TYR A 366 14.18 -2.39 -35.55
N LYS A 367 13.78 -2.86 -36.73
CA LYS A 367 12.93 -2.10 -37.67
C LYS A 367 11.44 -2.41 -37.42
N HIS A 368 10.57 -1.47 -37.75
CA HIS A 368 9.10 -1.63 -37.74
C HIS A 368 8.45 -2.04 -36.40
N ILE A 369 9.16 -1.91 -35.26
CA ILE A 369 8.58 -2.25 -33.95
C ILE A 369 7.80 -1.11 -33.28
N GLY A 370 7.95 0.14 -33.72
CA GLY A 370 7.35 1.31 -33.04
C GLY A 370 5.82 1.25 -32.95
N GLU A 371 5.16 0.85 -34.05
CA GLU A 371 3.71 0.68 -34.10
C GLU A 371 3.22 -0.39 -33.11
N LYS A 372 3.89 -1.54 -33.07
CA LYS A 372 3.60 -2.62 -32.11
C LYS A 372 3.70 -2.13 -30.66
N ILE A 373 4.77 -1.39 -30.32
CA ILE A 373 4.96 -0.87 -28.96
C ILE A 373 3.89 0.16 -28.60
N LEU A 374 3.50 1.05 -29.52
CA LEU A 374 2.42 2.00 -29.30
C LEU A 374 1.09 1.31 -29.01
N HIS A 375 0.74 0.25 -29.74
CA HIS A 375 -0.46 -0.54 -29.45
C HIS A 375 -0.43 -1.19 -28.05
N LEU A 376 0.73 -1.71 -27.62
CA LEU A 376 0.89 -2.23 -26.26
C LEU A 376 0.73 -1.13 -25.21
N LEU A 377 1.27 0.07 -25.46
CA LEU A 377 1.07 1.22 -24.58
C LEU A 377 -0.40 1.65 -24.53
N PHE A 378 -1.14 1.60 -25.64
CA PHE A 378 -2.58 1.91 -25.65
C PHE A 378 -3.37 0.90 -24.82
N GLN A 379 -3.01 -0.38 -24.85
CA GLN A 379 -3.64 -1.40 -24.00
C GLN A 379 -3.37 -1.12 -22.52
N SER A 380 -2.13 -0.80 -22.15
CA SER A 380 -1.79 -0.38 -20.79
C SER A 380 -2.52 0.90 -20.37
N ALA A 381 -2.63 1.88 -21.26
CA ALA A 381 -3.35 3.13 -21.02
C ALA A 381 -4.84 2.87 -20.74
N LYS A 382 -5.50 2.00 -21.51
CA LYS A 382 -6.89 1.58 -21.27
C LYS A 382 -7.05 0.91 -19.90
N LYS A 383 -6.13 0.01 -19.52
CA LYS A 383 -6.13 -0.60 -18.18
C LYS A 383 -6.02 0.45 -17.07
N LEU A 384 -5.25 1.52 -17.30
CA LEU A 384 -5.08 2.67 -16.41
C LEU A 384 -6.22 3.70 -16.49
N ASN A 385 -7.32 3.39 -17.19
CA ASN A 385 -8.47 4.27 -17.41
C ASN A 385 -8.12 5.60 -18.11
N VAL A 386 -7.06 5.62 -18.92
CA VAL A 386 -6.71 6.77 -19.75
C VAL A 386 -7.65 6.80 -20.95
N ARG A 387 -8.23 7.99 -21.22
CA ARG A 387 -9.10 8.25 -22.38
C ARG A 387 -8.38 8.98 -23.50
N THR A 388 -7.33 9.73 -23.15
CA THR A 388 -6.62 10.57 -24.09
C THR A 388 -5.11 10.46 -23.87
N ILE A 389 -4.36 10.27 -24.94
CA ILE A 389 -2.90 10.28 -24.95
C ILE A 389 -2.40 11.52 -25.67
N GLU A 390 -1.46 12.21 -25.04
CA GLU A 390 -0.73 13.34 -25.62
C GLU A 390 0.73 12.93 -25.88
N VAL A 391 1.29 13.40 -26.98
CA VAL A 391 2.71 13.22 -27.31
C VAL A 391 3.30 14.53 -27.80
N GLU A 392 4.51 14.83 -27.34
CA GLU A 392 5.30 15.94 -27.87
C GLU A 392 6.41 15.38 -28.77
N VAL A 393 6.50 15.90 -30.00
CA VAL A 393 7.44 15.43 -31.01
C VAL A 393 8.13 16.61 -31.68
N LEU A 394 9.45 16.52 -31.90
CA LEU A 394 10.19 17.55 -32.63
C LEU A 394 9.69 17.66 -34.08
N LYS A 395 9.57 18.89 -34.60
CA LYS A 395 9.14 19.14 -36.00
C LYS A 395 10.05 18.46 -37.03
N THR A 396 11.33 18.29 -36.69
CA THR A 396 12.34 17.64 -37.51
C THR A 396 12.19 16.11 -37.57
N ASN A 397 11.43 15.50 -36.65
CA ASN A 397 11.25 14.05 -36.58
C ASN A 397 10.07 13.59 -37.45
N ALA A 398 10.21 13.75 -38.77
CA ALA A 398 9.18 13.40 -39.75
C ALA A 398 8.69 11.95 -39.64
N LYS A 399 9.57 11.01 -39.28
CA LYS A 399 9.22 9.59 -39.11
C LYS A 399 8.25 9.37 -37.95
N ALA A 400 8.48 10.01 -36.81
CA ALA A 400 7.58 9.91 -35.66
C ALA A 400 6.25 10.62 -35.94
N ILE A 401 6.28 11.81 -36.55
CA ILE A 401 5.06 12.55 -36.94
C ILE A 401 4.19 11.69 -37.87
N TYR A 402 4.79 11.06 -38.87
CA TYR A 402 4.07 10.14 -39.77
C TYR A 402 3.49 8.94 -39.01
N LEU A 403 4.26 8.30 -38.13
CA LEU A 403 3.78 7.17 -37.32
C LEU A 403 2.60 7.56 -36.43
N TYR A 404 2.67 8.70 -35.74
CA TYR A 404 1.58 9.18 -34.89
C TYR A 404 0.35 9.53 -35.72
N SER A 405 0.51 10.23 -36.84
CA SER A 405 -0.59 10.58 -37.75
C SER A 405 -1.28 9.32 -38.29
N LYS A 406 -0.50 8.31 -38.73
CA LYS A 406 -1.01 7.00 -39.17
C LYS A 406 -1.85 6.32 -38.09
N LEU A 407 -1.48 6.48 -36.81
CA LEU A 407 -2.19 5.92 -35.67
C LEU A 407 -3.34 6.81 -35.16
N GLY A 408 -3.68 7.87 -35.90
CA GLY A 408 -4.83 8.74 -35.62
C GLY A 408 -4.58 9.76 -34.52
N PHE A 409 -3.32 10.16 -34.30
CA PHE A 409 -3.03 11.37 -33.53
C PHE A 409 -3.29 12.61 -34.39
N LEU A 410 -3.88 13.64 -33.78
CA LEU A 410 -4.14 14.93 -34.41
C LEU A 410 -3.30 16.01 -33.74
N THR A 411 -2.68 16.89 -34.54
CA THR A 411 -1.95 18.05 -34.03
C THR A 411 -2.93 19.00 -33.32
N GLN A 412 -2.70 19.25 -32.03
CA GLN A 412 -3.50 20.16 -31.22
C GLN A 412 -2.85 21.53 -31.10
N LYS A 413 -1.52 21.55 -30.99
CA LYS A 413 -0.75 22.77 -30.78
C LYS A 413 0.62 22.65 -31.43
N GLU A 414 1.03 23.75 -32.07
CA GLU A 414 2.38 23.92 -32.59
C GLU A 414 3.18 24.81 -31.63
N LYS A 415 4.37 24.36 -31.25
CA LYS A 415 5.37 25.16 -30.52
C LYS A 415 6.47 25.57 -31.51
N GLU A 416 7.45 26.34 -31.08
CA GLU A 416 8.56 26.78 -31.94
C GLU A 416 9.27 25.59 -32.62
N ASN A 417 9.68 24.58 -31.84
CA ASN A 417 10.50 23.46 -32.31
C ASN A 417 9.80 22.08 -32.27
N SER A 418 8.59 22.00 -31.73
CA SER A 418 7.86 20.75 -31.53
C SER A 418 6.36 20.87 -31.84
N LEU A 419 5.71 19.73 -32.02
CA LEU A 419 4.27 19.56 -32.18
C LEU A 419 3.73 18.80 -30.97
N MET A 420 2.62 19.28 -30.43
CA MET A 420 1.80 18.54 -29.47
C MET A 420 0.70 17.83 -30.26
N MET A 421 0.69 16.50 -30.22
CA MET A 421 -0.32 15.68 -30.89
C MET A 421 -1.12 14.90 -29.85
N GLU A 422 -2.42 14.70 -30.11
CA GLU A 422 -3.35 14.04 -29.19
C GLU A 422 -4.10 12.90 -29.90
N LYS A 423 -4.36 11.81 -29.19
CA LYS A 423 -5.25 10.71 -29.60
C LYS A 423 -6.24 10.37 -28.49
N ARG A 424 -7.52 10.24 -28.85
CA ARG A 424 -8.55 9.60 -28.00
C ARG A 424 -8.50 8.08 -28.18
N LEU A 425 -8.59 7.33 -27.08
CA LEU A 425 -8.36 5.88 -26.99
C LEU A 425 -9.60 5.01 -27.15
#